data_AF-G0ECC7-F1
#
_entry.id   AF-G0ECC7-F1
#
_cell.length_a   1.000
_cell.length_b   1.000
_cell.length_c   1.000
_cell.angle_alpha   90.00
_cell.angle_beta   90.00
_cell.angle_gamma   90.00
#
_symmetry.space_group_name_H-M   'P 1'
#
loop_
_entity.id
_entity.type
_entity.pdbx_description
1 polymer ?
#
loop_
_entity_poly.entity_id
_entity_poly.type
_entity_poly.pdbx_seq_one_letter_code
_entity_poly.pdbx_strand_id
1 'polypeptide(L)'
;MPTCVEVGEYFDEIMDALVESGIYSSKAEVVRDALRRLLETIDMRLVGLRAYQRGSTLWRALRISGVGFEEFLSFMLASGVAPEIGCREAPAPPPTSLYVIDPIGVEVLGRLGVLEHLSSRLVLPVELEPIVRRVEALIGVHLDVRFERIAGVRSLVRKLGVTLEEAAVLALAAKHGILAACDPRLGARSGGAGVKRVVCCYALLRLVDESVWRPRFELLPFPVPRMG
;
A
#
# COMPACT_ATOMS: atom_id res chain seq x y z
N MET A 1 -0.48 21.22 2.07
CA MET A 1 0.33 22.06 2.98
C MET A 1 1.39 22.72 2.12
N PRO A 2 1.65 24.02 2.29
CA PRO A 2 2.85 24.61 1.74
C PRO A 2 4.07 23.92 2.37
N THR A 3 5.03 23.54 1.53
CA THR A 3 6.34 23.06 1.98
C THR A 3 7.28 24.26 1.92
N CYS A 4 7.90 24.61 3.05
CA CYS A 4 8.98 25.59 3.04
C CYS A 4 10.23 24.93 2.48
N VAL A 5 10.87 25.58 1.51
CA VAL A 5 12.09 25.09 0.86
C VAL A 5 13.10 26.22 0.91
N GLU A 6 14.30 25.93 1.42
CA GLU A 6 15.43 26.84 1.34
C GLU A 6 16.08 26.68 -0.03
N VAL A 7 16.26 27.80 -0.73
CA VAL A 7 16.90 27.88 -2.04
C VAL A 7 18.12 28.80 -1.93
N GLY A 8 19.17 28.50 -2.68
CA GLY A 8 20.35 29.36 -2.71
C GLY A 8 20.06 30.69 -3.39
N GLU A 9 20.78 31.75 -2.99
CA GLU A 9 20.58 33.14 -3.46
C GLU A 9 20.48 33.25 -4.99
N TYR A 10 21.39 32.60 -5.71
CA TYR A 10 21.37 32.57 -7.18
C TYR A 10 20.05 32.04 -7.76
N PHE A 11 19.49 30.97 -7.19
CA PHE A 11 18.22 30.42 -7.70
C PHE A 11 17.04 31.32 -7.36
N ASP A 12 17.11 32.05 -6.23
CA ASP A 12 16.07 33.01 -5.87
C ASP A 12 16.02 34.18 -6.85
N GLU A 13 17.18 34.74 -7.21
CA GLU A 13 17.30 35.80 -8.23
C GLU A 13 16.80 35.34 -9.60
N ILE A 14 17.14 34.12 -10.02
CA ILE A 14 16.65 33.55 -11.28
C ILE A 14 15.14 33.36 -11.25
N MET A 15 14.58 32.89 -10.12
CA MET A 15 13.14 32.74 -9.97
C MET A 15 12.40 34.10 -9.99
N ASP A 16 12.99 35.14 -9.39
CA ASP A 16 12.45 36.51 -9.50
C ASP A 16 12.43 36.98 -10.96
N ALA A 17 13.55 36.86 -11.68
CA ALA A 17 13.62 37.25 -13.09
C ALA A 17 12.61 36.49 -13.98
N LEU A 18 12.35 35.21 -13.68
CA LEU A 18 11.33 34.41 -14.37
C LEU A 18 9.89 34.90 -14.11
N VAL A 19 9.61 35.43 -12.92
CA VAL A 19 8.30 36.02 -12.60
C VAL A 19 8.19 37.43 -13.19
N GLU A 20 9.22 38.25 -13.03
CA GLU A 20 9.25 39.63 -13.53
C GLU A 20 9.14 39.70 -15.06
N SER A 21 9.71 38.72 -15.77
CA SER A 21 9.58 38.59 -17.23
C SER A 21 8.21 38.06 -17.69
N GLY A 22 7.32 37.68 -16.77
CA GLY A 22 5.98 37.18 -17.05
C GLY A 22 5.93 35.73 -17.55
N ILE A 23 7.05 34.99 -17.52
CA ILE A 23 7.10 33.58 -17.93
C ILE A 23 6.32 32.71 -16.94
N TYR A 24 6.41 33.03 -15.64
CA TYR A 24 5.66 32.35 -14.59
C TYR A 24 4.88 33.35 -13.73
N SER A 25 3.75 32.92 -13.17
CA SER A 25 2.91 33.78 -12.31
C SER A 25 3.46 33.96 -10.89
N SER A 26 4.34 33.05 -10.44
CA SER A 26 4.92 33.07 -9.10
C SER A 26 6.13 32.13 -8.98
N LYS A 27 7.03 32.39 -8.00
CA LYS A 27 8.13 31.47 -7.66
C LYS A 27 7.63 30.05 -7.35
N ALA A 28 6.47 29.94 -6.68
CA ALA A 28 5.87 28.64 -6.36
C ALA A 28 5.46 27.84 -7.61
N GLU A 29 5.14 28.51 -8.72
CA GLU A 29 4.89 27.85 -10.01
C GLU A 29 6.20 27.37 -10.65
N VAL A 30 7.25 28.21 -10.62
CA VAL A 30 8.59 27.84 -11.08
C VAL A 30 9.07 26.59 -10.36
N VAL A 31 8.99 26.56 -9.03
CA VAL A 31 9.39 25.40 -8.22
C VAL A 31 8.56 24.16 -8.56
N ARG A 32 7.24 24.29 -8.74
CA ARG A 32 6.38 23.16 -9.11
C ARG A 32 6.75 22.59 -10.48
N ASP A 33 7.04 23.44 -11.45
CA ASP A 33 7.42 23.01 -12.80
C ASP A 33 8.83 22.41 -12.84
N ALA A 34 9.78 23.01 -12.13
CA ALA A 34 11.12 22.46 -11.96
C ALA A 34 11.09 21.07 -11.30
N LEU A 35 10.29 20.89 -10.24
CA LEU A 35 10.10 19.58 -9.61
C LEU A 35 9.45 18.58 -10.57
N ARG A 36 8.46 19.00 -11.36
CA ARG A 36 7.83 18.14 -12.38
C ARG A 36 8.86 17.62 -13.37
N ARG A 37 9.64 18.53 -13.98
CA ARG A 37 10.70 18.19 -14.94
C ARG A 37 11.78 17.30 -14.30
N LEU A 38 12.17 17.58 -13.06
CA LEU A 38 13.11 16.72 -12.33
C LEU A 38 12.57 15.30 -12.18
N LEU A 39 11.32 15.15 -11.74
CA LEU A 39 10.70 13.84 -11.56
C LEU A 39 10.54 13.07 -12.89
N GLU A 40 10.37 13.77 -14.02
CA GLU A 40 10.35 13.16 -15.36
C GLU A 40 11.71 12.56 -15.77
N THR A 41 12.82 13.07 -15.20
CA THR A 41 14.17 12.55 -15.48
C THR A 41 14.59 11.37 -14.61
N ILE A 42 13.84 11.08 -13.54
CA ILE A 42 14.19 10.05 -12.55
C ILE A 42 13.36 8.79 -12.79
N ASP A 43 13.99 7.62 -12.87
CA ASP A 43 13.24 6.35 -12.85
C ASP A 43 12.64 6.12 -11.46
N MET A 44 11.38 6.49 -11.30
CA MET A 44 10.65 6.36 -10.04
C MET A 44 10.51 4.91 -9.59
N ARG A 45 10.53 3.92 -10.51
CA ARG A 45 10.54 2.50 -10.14
C ARG A 45 11.81 2.14 -9.39
N LEU A 46 12.95 2.66 -9.83
CA LEU A 46 14.22 2.49 -9.13
C LEU A 46 14.22 3.19 -7.77
N VAL A 47 13.60 4.38 -7.65
CA VAL A 47 13.44 5.06 -6.35
C VAL A 47 12.60 4.22 -5.40
N GLY A 48 11.46 3.69 -5.87
CA GLY A 48 10.60 2.79 -5.11
C GLY A 48 11.34 1.53 -4.66
N LEU A 49 12.08 0.87 -5.56
CA LEU A 49 12.89 -0.31 -5.26
C LEU A 49 13.95 -0.02 -4.20
N ARG A 50 14.69 1.10 -4.34
CA ARG A 50 15.69 1.51 -3.34
C ARG A 50 15.06 1.83 -2.00
N ALA A 51 13.90 2.47 -1.98
CA ALA A 51 13.15 2.71 -0.76
C ALA A 51 12.74 1.38 -0.09
N TYR A 52 12.28 0.40 -0.87
CA TYR A 52 12.01 -0.95 -0.39
C TYR A 52 13.27 -1.59 0.19
N GLN A 53 14.39 -1.63 -0.53
CA GLN A 53 15.64 -2.21 -0.01
C GLN A 53 16.13 -1.54 1.28
N ARG A 54 15.82 -0.25 1.49
CA ARG A 54 16.10 0.49 2.72
C ARG A 54 15.07 0.29 3.84
N GLY A 55 14.18 -0.69 3.71
CA GLY A 55 13.23 -1.09 4.75
C GLY A 55 11.86 -0.41 4.66
N SER A 56 11.53 0.29 3.57
CA SER A 56 10.15 0.73 3.32
C SER A 56 9.20 -0.47 3.20
N THR A 57 7.92 -0.26 3.53
CA THR A 57 6.85 -1.20 3.17
C THR A 57 6.72 -1.30 1.65
N LEU A 58 6.24 -2.44 1.18
CA LEU A 58 5.99 -2.75 -0.23
C LEU A 58 4.95 -1.80 -0.81
N TRP A 59 3.86 -1.52 -0.08
CA TRP A 59 2.85 -0.59 -0.55
C TRP A 59 3.41 0.83 -0.71
N ARG A 60 4.20 1.31 0.25
CA ARG A 60 4.86 2.62 0.13
C ARG A 60 5.83 2.66 -1.06
N ALA A 61 6.61 1.61 -1.26
CA ALA A 61 7.54 1.52 -2.39
C ALA A 61 6.80 1.55 -3.74
N LEU A 62 5.69 0.80 -3.85
CA LEU A 62 4.79 0.84 -5.00
C LEU A 62 4.24 2.26 -5.24
N ARG A 63 3.76 2.94 -4.20
CA ARG A 63 3.23 4.31 -4.34
C ARG A 63 4.29 5.31 -4.82
N ILE A 64 5.53 5.15 -4.39
CA ILE A 64 6.66 5.98 -4.87
C ILE A 64 6.96 5.69 -6.34
N SER A 65 6.85 4.43 -6.77
CA SER A 65 7.17 4.04 -8.14
C SER A 65 6.25 4.63 -9.20
N GLY A 66 5.03 5.01 -8.82
CA GLY A 66 4.03 5.59 -9.72
C GLY A 66 3.39 4.58 -10.69
N VAL A 67 3.77 3.30 -10.62
CA VAL A 67 3.26 2.24 -11.50
C VAL A 67 2.26 1.32 -10.78
N GLY A 68 1.62 0.44 -11.55
CA GLY A 68 0.68 -0.55 -11.03
C GLY A 68 1.36 -1.68 -10.24
N PHE A 69 0.55 -2.41 -9.45
CA PHE A 69 1.03 -3.49 -8.58
C PHE A 69 1.84 -4.56 -9.35
N GLU A 70 1.29 -5.10 -10.44
CA GLU A 70 1.97 -6.12 -11.25
C GLU A 70 3.26 -5.63 -11.90
N GLU A 71 3.21 -4.41 -12.46
CA GLU A 71 4.37 -3.80 -13.11
C GLU A 71 5.51 -3.62 -12.10
N PHE A 72 5.21 -3.12 -10.90
CA PHE A 72 6.22 -2.95 -9.87
C PHE A 72 6.81 -4.28 -9.40
N LEU A 73 5.99 -5.31 -9.17
CA LEU A 73 6.48 -6.62 -8.77
C LEU A 73 7.37 -7.24 -9.86
N SER A 74 6.95 -7.13 -11.12
CA SER A 74 7.75 -7.60 -12.27
C SER A 74 9.09 -6.88 -12.35
N PHE A 75 9.08 -5.56 -12.13
CA PHE A 75 10.30 -4.75 -12.07
C PHE A 75 11.23 -5.17 -10.93
N MET A 76 10.69 -5.43 -9.73
CA MET A 76 11.48 -5.90 -8.59
C MET A 76 12.20 -7.21 -8.92
N LEU A 77 11.49 -8.17 -9.52
CA LEU A 77 12.03 -9.48 -9.88
C LEU A 77 13.08 -9.40 -10.99
N ALA A 78 12.80 -8.60 -12.03
CA ALA A 78 13.78 -8.33 -13.09
C ALA A 78 15.05 -7.67 -12.54
N SER A 79 14.94 -6.95 -11.42
CA SER A 79 16.05 -6.34 -10.69
C SER A 79 16.70 -7.27 -9.66
N GLY A 80 16.32 -8.55 -9.61
CA GLY A 80 16.87 -9.54 -8.68
C GLY A 80 16.39 -9.39 -7.23
N VAL A 81 15.30 -8.65 -6.99
CA VAL A 81 14.75 -8.44 -5.65
C VAL A 81 13.41 -9.13 -5.53
N ALA A 82 13.34 -10.18 -4.71
CA ALA A 82 12.09 -10.85 -4.41
C ALA A 82 11.29 -10.03 -3.36
N PRO A 83 10.04 -9.63 -3.65
CA PRO A 83 9.17 -9.01 -2.65
C PRO A 83 8.78 -10.03 -1.57
N GLU A 84 8.90 -9.62 -0.32
CA GLU A 84 8.34 -10.36 0.82
C GLU A 84 6.83 -10.12 0.88
N ILE A 85 6.04 -11.17 0.59
CA ILE A 85 4.58 -11.16 0.72
C ILE A 85 4.14 -12.36 1.54
N GLY A 86 3.28 -12.10 2.51
CA GLY A 86 2.82 -13.08 3.47
C GLY A 86 3.95 -13.60 4.37
N CYS A 87 3.67 -14.73 5.00
CA CYS A 87 4.51 -15.39 5.97
C CYS A 87 4.24 -16.89 5.88
N ARG A 88 5.28 -17.72 6.04
CA ARG A 88 5.19 -19.17 5.79
C ARG A 88 4.40 -19.93 6.86
N GLU A 89 4.34 -19.42 8.09
CA GLU A 89 3.69 -20.09 9.21
C GLU A 89 2.91 -19.08 10.05
N ALA A 90 1.61 -19.28 10.15
CA ALA A 90 0.77 -18.54 11.09
C ALA A 90 -0.31 -19.46 11.66
N PRO A 91 -0.64 -19.31 12.95
CA PRO A 91 -1.75 -20.05 13.55
C PRO A 91 -3.06 -19.72 12.82
N ALA A 92 -3.98 -20.68 12.83
CA ALA A 92 -5.29 -20.49 12.22
C ALA A 92 -5.97 -19.23 12.79
N PRO A 93 -6.51 -18.36 11.92
CA PRO A 93 -7.14 -17.13 12.36
C PRO A 93 -8.52 -17.45 12.96
N PRO A 94 -9.00 -16.73 13.98
CA PRO A 94 -10.27 -17.08 14.64
C PRO A 94 -11.47 -16.92 13.70
N PRO A 95 -12.31 -17.95 13.51
CA PRO A 95 -13.30 -17.96 12.43
C PRO A 95 -14.38 -16.87 12.56
N THR A 96 -14.64 -16.38 13.77
CA THR A 96 -15.70 -15.40 14.08
C THR A 96 -15.21 -13.95 14.19
N SER A 97 -13.94 -13.69 13.91
CA SER A 97 -13.37 -12.33 14.03
C SER A 97 -13.57 -11.49 12.78
N LEU A 98 -13.59 -10.17 12.96
CA LEU A 98 -13.45 -9.20 11.89
C LEU A 98 -11.96 -8.95 11.61
N TYR A 99 -11.61 -8.81 10.34
CA TYR A 99 -10.24 -8.62 9.89
C TYR A 99 -10.09 -7.27 9.19
N VAL A 100 -8.97 -6.62 9.48
CA VAL A 100 -8.49 -5.49 8.71
C VAL A 100 -7.32 -5.98 7.87
N ILE A 101 -7.42 -5.90 6.55
CA ILE A 101 -6.36 -6.34 5.62
C ILE A 101 -5.58 -5.12 5.14
N ASP A 102 -4.27 -5.27 4.99
CA ASP A 102 -3.43 -4.21 4.43
C ASP A 102 -3.60 -4.03 2.90
N PRO A 103 -3.10 -2.93 2.31
CA PRO A 103 -3.29 -2.68 0.88
C PRO A 103 -2.74 -3.78 -0.04
N ILE A 104 -1.62 -4.41 0.35
CA ILE A 104 -1.02 -5.51 -0.40
C ILE A 104 -1.91 -6.74 -0.33
N GLY A 105 -2.47 -7.04 0.83
CA GLY A 105 -3.41 -8.13 1.03
C GLY A 105 -4.69 -7.95 0.21
N VAL A 106 -5.17 -6.72 0.03
CA VAL A 106 -6.31 -6.44 -0.86
C VAL A 106 -5.97 -6.82 -2.31
N GLU A 107 -4.82 -6.39 -2.82
CA GLU A 107 -4.38 -6.74 -4.18
C GLU A 107 -4.16 -8.27 -4.32
N VAL A 108 -3.44 -8.88 -3.40
CA VAL A 108 -3.04 -10.30 -3.46
C VAL A 108 -4.25 -11.23 -3.28
N LEU A 109 -5.00 -11.09 -2.19
CA LEU A 109 -6.16 -11.95 -1.91
C LEU A 109 -7.31 -11.64 -2.87
N GLY A 110 -7.41 -10.40 -3.34
CA GLY A 110 -8.38 -10.00 -4.36
C GLY A 110 -8.17 -10.77 -5.65
N ARG A 111 -6.94 -10.76 -6.17
CA ARG A 111 -6.54 -11.52 -7.37
C ARG A 111 -6.67 -13.02 -7.19
N LEU A 112 -6.50 -13.54 -5.98
CA LEU A 112 -6.78 -14.95 -5.72
C LEU A 112 -8.28 -15.29 -5.69
N GLY A 113 -9.18 -14.30 -5.73
CA GLY A 113 -10.63 -14.51 -5.57
C GLY A 113 -11.04 -14.81 -4.12
N VAL A 114 -10.11 -14.67 -3.17
CA VAL A 114 -10.32 -15.04 -1.76
C VAL A 114 -11.19 -14.01 -1.05
N LEU A 115 -11.08 -12.73 -1.43
CA LEU A 115 -11.87 -11.67 -0.80
C LEU A 115 -13.38 -11.85 -0.98
N GLU A 116 -13.84 -12.47 -2.07
CA GLU A 116 -15.26 -12.77 -2.30
C GLU A 116 -15.85 -13.64 -1.18
N HIS A 117 -15.08 -14.61 -0.70
CA HIS A 117 -15.49 -15.51 0.37
C HIS A 117 -15.33 -14.93 1.77
N LEU A 118 -14.57 -13.84 1.91
CA LEU A 118 -14.24 -13.24 3.19
C LEU A 118 -14.86 -11.86 3.38
N SER A 119 -15.47 -11.25 2.37
CA SER A 119 -15.82 -9.82 2.34
C SER A 119 -16.65 -9.39 3.55
N SER A 120 -17.63 -10.22 3.95
CA SER A 120 -18.50 -10.00 5.12
C SER A 120 -17.76 -10.01 6.47
N ARG A 121 -16.52 -10.51 6.50
CA ARG A 121 -15.61 -10.52 7.66
C ARG A 121 -14.58 -9.41 7.60
N LEU A 122 -14.61 -8.54 6.60
CA LEU A 122 -13.65 -7.46 6.42
C LEU A 122 -14.23 -6.13 6.86
N VAL A 123 -13.40 -5.38 7.60
CA VAL A 123 -13.61 -3.95 7.82
C VAL A 123 -12.36 -3.23 7.33
N LEU A 124 -12.51 -2.38 6.33
CA LEU A 124 -11.40 -1.64 5.72
C LEU A 124 -11.58 -0.14 5.91
N PRO A 125 -10.49 0.64 5.95
CA PRO A 125 -10.63 2.08 6.01
C PRO A 125 -11.04 2.62 4.63
N VAL A 126 -11.76 3.74 4.60
CA VAL A 126 -12.23 4.39 3.36
C VAL A 126 -11.09 4.69 2.38
N GLU A 127 -9.87 4.87 2.88
CA GLU A 127 -8.66 5.06 2.09
C GLU A 127 -8.33 3.87 1.17
N LEU A 128 -8.82 2.66 1.46
CA LEU A 128 -8.65 1.49 0.59
C LEU A 128 -9.78 1.32 -0.42
N GLU A 129 -10.86 2.10 -0.36
CA GLU A 129 -11.99 1.95 -1.29
C GLU A 129 -11.54 1.99 -2.77
N PRO A 130 -10.66 2.91 -3.21
CA PRO A 130 -10.18 2.91 -4.59
C PRO A 130 -9.42 1.64 -4.99
N ILE A 131 -8.76 0.97 -4.03
CA ILE A 131 -8.03 -0.29 -4.26
C ILE A 131 -9.04 -1.42 -4.41
N VAL A 132 -10.02 -1.49 -3.51
CA VAL A 132 -11.10 -2.47 -3.56
C VAL A 132 -11.85 -2.35 -4.88
N ARG A 133 -12.24 -1.14 -5.31
CA ARG A 133 -12.91 -0.93 -6.60
C ARG A 133 -12.10 -1.41 -7.80
N ARG A 134 -10.77 -1.21 -7.80
CA ARG A 134 -9.90 -1.75 -8.85
C ARG A 134 -9.88 -3.27 -8.85
N VAL A 135 -9.81 -3.88 -7.67
CA VAL A 135 -9.86 -5.34 -7.52
C VAL A 135 -11.22 -5.89 -8.00
N GLU A 136 -12.33 -5.27 -7.62
CA GLU A 136 -13.68 -5.64 -8.09
C GLU A 136 -13.78 -5.60 -9.61
N ALA A 137 -13.26 -4.53 -10.23
CA ALA A 137 -13.23 -4.38 -11.68
C ALA A 137 -12.36 -5.46 -12.35
N LEU A 138 -11.24 -5.84 -11.72
CA LEU A 138 -10.35 -6.89 -12.22
C LEU A 138 -11.00 -8.28 -12.15
N ILE A 139 -11.67 -8.61 -11.05
CA ILE A 139 -12.23 -9.96 -10.83
C ILE A 139 -13.67 -10.10 -11.34
N GLY A 140 -14.35 -8.99 -11.66
CA GLY A 140 -15.74 -8.97 -12.11
C GLY A 140 -16.75 -9.30 -11.01
N VAL A 141 -16.44 -9.01 -9.74
CA VAL A 141 -17.29 -9.30 -8.58
C VAL A 141 -17.31 -8.09 -7.64
N HIS A 142 -18.49 -7.74 -7.15
CA HIS A 142 -18.64 -6.74 -6.09
C HIS A 142 -18.39 -7.39 -4.72
N LEU A 143 -17.51 -6.79 -3.92
CA LEU A 143 -17.15 -7.29 -2.61
C LEU A 143 -17.99 -6.57 -1.54
N ASP A 144 -18.72 -7.34 -0.73
CA ASP A 144 -19.49 -6.82 0.40
C ASP A 144 -18.56 -6.50 1.59
N VAL A 145 -17.77 -5.43 1.45
CA VAL A 145 -16.80 -4.97 2.45
C VAL A 145 -17.34 -3.76 3.19
N ARG A 146 -17.26 -3.79 4.53
CA ARG A 146 -17.59 -2.65 5.36
C ARG A 146 -16.45 -1.63 5.35
N PHE A 147 -16.72 -0.40 4.89
CA PHE A 147 -15.80 0.71 4.99
C PHE A 147 -16.03 1.54 6.25
N GLU A 148 -14.95 1.95 6.92
CA GLU A 148 -14.99 2.79 8.11
C GLU A 148 -14.04 3.98 8.00
N ARG A 149 -14.49 5.17 8.37
CA ARG A 149 -13.63 6.36 8.39
C ARG A 149 -12.87 6.44 9.72
N ILE A 150 -11.56 6.69 9.66
CA ILE A 150 -10.73 6.90 10.84
C ILE A 150 -10.12 8.29 10.85
N ALA A 151 -10.23 8.96 11.99
CA ALA A 151 -9.59 10.25 12.24
C ALA A 151 -8.16 10.08 12.79
N GLY A 152 -7.32 11.10 12.60
CA GLY A 152 -6.04 11.19 13.29
C GLY A 152 -4.90 10.34 12.70
N VAL A 153 -5.06 9.71 11.54
CA VAL A 153 -4.05 8.82 10.93
C VAL A 153 -2.76 9.52 10.50
N ARG A 154 -2.76 10.85 10.33
CA ARG A 154 -1.59 11.62 9.88
C ARG A 154 -0.40 11.59 10.84
N SER A 155 -0.65 11.47 12.14
CA SER A 155 0.43 11.34 13.14
C SER A 155 1.16 10.01 12.98
N LEU A 156 0.42 8.93 12.66
CA LEU A 156 0.98 7.59 12.43
C LEU A 156 1.83 7.52 11.17
N VAL A 157 1.44 8.21 10.08
CA VAL A 157 2.23 8.32 8.84
C VAL A 157 3.68 8.73 9.13
N ARG A 158 3.86 9.81 9.89
CA ARG A 158 5.19 10.33 10.25
C ARG A 158 5.90 9.42 11.24
N LYS A 159 5.20 8.99 12.29
CA LYS A 159 5.76 8.16 13.37
C LYS A 159 6.30 6.82 12.85
N LEU A 160 5.59 6.19 11.92
CA LEU A 160 5.87 4.83 11.47
C LEU A 160 6.49 4.76 10.07
N GLY A 161 6.62 5.89 9.38
CA GLY A 161 7.17 5.92 8.02
C GLY A 161 6.33 5.08 7.04
N VAL A 162 5.01 5.19 7.12
CA VAL A 162 4.04 4.46 6.29
C VAL A 162 3.22 5.43 5.45
N THR A 163 2.47 4.92 4.47
CA THR A 163 1.49 5.68 3.69
C THR A 163 0.23 6.01 4.50
N LEU A 164 -0.65 6.84 3.94
CA LEU A 164 -1.93 7.19 4.57
C LEU A 164 -2.84 5.95 4.67
N GLU A 165 -2.88 5.16 3.60
CA GLU A 165 -3.63 3.92 3.48
C GLU A 165 -3.19 2.92 4.56
N GLU A 166 -1.89 2.70 4.70
CA GLU A 166 -1.32 1.83 5.73
C GLU A 166 -1.56 2.36 7.15
N ALA A 167 -1.41 3.66 7.37
CA ALA A 167 -1.70 4.26 8.68
C ALA A 167 -3.17 4.08 9.08
N ALA A 168 -4.09 4.20 8.12
CA ALA A 168 -5.52 3.98 8.34
C ALA A 168 -5.83 2.51 8.65
N VAL A 169 -5.19 1.58 7.95
CA VAL A 169 -5.29 0.14 8.23
C VAL A 169 -4.80 -0.17 9.64
N LEU A 170 -3.64 0.34 10.04
CA LEU A 170 -3.08 0.11 11.37
C LEU A 170 -4.00 0.70 12.47
N ALA A 171 -4.52 1.90 12.28
CA ALA A 171 -5.43 2.52 13.22
C ALA A 171 -6.75 1.75 13.35
N LEU A 172 -7.28 1.22 12.24
CA LEU A 172 -8.49 0.41 12.23
C LEU A 172 -8.26 -0.95 12.89
N ALA A 173 -7.12 -1.57 12.63
CA ALA A 173 -6.74 -2.81 13.28
C ALA A 173 -6.52 -2.64 14.79
N ALA A 174 -6.02 -1.48 15.24
CA ALA A 174 -5.93 -1.18 16.67
C ALA A 174 -7.32 -1.08 17.34
N LYS A 175 -8.34 -0.64 16.59
CA LYS A 175 -9.73 -0.55 17.05
C LYS A 175 -10.45 -1.91 17.05
N HIS A 176 -10.34 -2.69 15.97
CA HIS A 176 -11.07 -3.97 15.79
C HIS A 176 -10.29 -5.20 16.26
N GLY A 177 -8.98 -5.09 16.44
CA GLY A 177 -8.15 -6.05 17.16
C GLY A 177 -7.34 -7.03 16.33
N ILE A 178 -7.63 -7.24 15.03
CA ILE A 178 -6.87 -8.17 14.18
C ILE A 178 -6.46 -7.53 12.84
N LEU A 179 -5.15 -7.38 12.65
CA LEU A 179 -4.54 -7.07 11.36
C LEU A 179 -4.20 -8.36 10.62
N ALA A 180 -4.70 -8.52 9.40
CA ALA A 180 -4.22 -9.52 8.45
C ALA A 180 -3.17 -8.89 7.54
N ALA A 181 -1.90 -9.00 7.94
CA ALA A 181 -0.77 -8.40 7.24
C ALA A 181 -0.28 -9.32 6.12
N CYS A 182 -0.23 -8.79 4.91
CA CYS A 182 0.44 -9.38 3.76
C CYS A 182 1.81 -8.76 3.55
N ASP A 183 2.01 -7.51 3.94
CA ASP A 183 3.34 -6.92 4.02
C ASP A 183 3.93 -7.19 5.43
N PRO A 184 4.96 -8.04 5.57
CA PRO A 184 5.55 -8.34 6.87
C PRO A 184 6.17 -7.11 7.54
N ARG A 185 6.59 -6.11 6.77
CA ARG A 185 7.19 -4.87 7.30
C ARG A 185 6.12 -3.96 7.88
N LEU A 186 4.91 -3.97 7.31
CA LEU A 186 3.77 -3.30 7.92
C LEU A 186 3.37 -4.04 9.20
N GLY A 187 3.33 -5.38 9.16
CA GLY A 187 3.12 -6.22 10.33
C GLY A 187 4.07 -5.89 11.49
N ALA A 188 5.37 -5.73 11.20
CA ALA A 188 6.39 -5.35 12.18
C ALA A 188 6.17 -3.96 12.80
N ARG A 189 5.54 -3.03 12.06
CA ARG A 189 5.25 -1.67 12.53
C ARG A 189 3.94 -1.55 13.31
N SER A 190 3.10 -2.59 13.28
CA SER A 190 1.75 -2.57 13.86
C SER A 190 1.73 -2.29 15.37
N GLY A 191 2.72 -2.78 16.13
CA GLY A 191 2.85 -2.51 17.57
C GLY A 191 2.99 -1.02 17.88
N GLY A 192 3.65 -0.25 17.01
CA GLY A 192 3.78 1.20 17.14
C GLY A 192 2.47 1.97 16.97
N ALA A 193 1.43 1.33 16.42
CA ALA A 193 0.06 1.84 16.29
C ALA A 193 -0.91 1.26 17.34
N GLY A 194 -0.44 0.38 18.24
CA GLY A 194 -1.28 -0.25 19.26
C GLY A 194 -2.12 -1.44 18.78
N VAL A 195 -1.76 -2.04 17.63
CA VAL A 195 -2.39 -3.27 17.15
C VAL A 195 -2.04 -4.42 18.08
N LYS A 196 -3.05 -5.11 18.61
CA LYS A 196 -2.88 -6.18 19.60
C LYS A 196 -2.58 -7.54 18.98
N ARG A 197 -3.10 -7.80 17.78
CA ARG A 197 -2.95 -9.09 17.10
C ARG A 197 -2.71 -8.87 15.61
N VAL A 198 -1.71 -9.58 15.11
CA VAL A 198 -1.38 -9.67 13.69
C VAL A 198 -1.44 -11.12 13.28
N VAL A 199 -2.09 -11.38 12.15
CA VAL A 199 -2.08 -12.67 11.46
C VAL A 199 -1.56 -12.47 10.05
N CYS A 200 -1.08 -13.55 9.45
CA CYS A 200 -0.75 -13.57 8.03
C CYS A 200 -1.98 -13.38 7.17
N CYS A 201 -1.90 -12.61 6.08
CA CYS A 201 -2.96 -12.57 5.08
C CYS A 201 -3.28 -13.97 4.52
N TYR A 202 -2.26 -14.82 4.27
CA TYR A 202 -2.45 -16.18 3.76
C TYR A 202 -3.10 -17.13 4.77
N ALA A 203 -3.06 -16.82 6.07
CA ALA A 203 -3.77 -17.63 7.06
C ALA A 203 -5.30 -17.55 6.85
N LEU A 204 -5.79 -16.48 6.22
CA LEU A 204 -7.19 -16.32 5.87
C LEU A 204 -7.66 -17.30 4.80
N LEU A 205 -6.75 -17.89 4.01
CA LEU A 205 -7.10 -18.94 3.05
C LEU A 205 -7.76 -20.14 3.76
N ARG A 206 -7.34 -20.45 5.00
CA ARG A 206 -7.91 -21.53 5.81
C ARG A 206 -9.36 -21.28 6.26
N LEU A 207 -9.88 -20.07 6.05
CA LEU A 207 -11.27 -19.73 6.33
C LEU A 207 -12.17 -19.93 5.10
N VAL A 208 -11.59 -20.24 3.95
CA VAL A 208 -12.30 -20.47 2.69
C VAL A 208 -12.44 -21.96 2.45
N ASP A 209 -13.63 -22.39 2.03
CA ASP A 209 -13.88 -23.76 1.63
C ASP A 209 -13.17 -24.07 0.30
N GLU A 210 -12.19 -24.95 0.35
CA GLU A 210 -11.39 -25.38 -0.81
C GLU A 210 -12.21 -26.09 -1.88
N SER A 211 -13.36 -26.67 -1.52
CA SER A 211 -14.25 -27.31 -2.49
C SER A 211 -14.95 -26.30 -3.40
N VAL A 212 -15.01 -25.03 -2.97
CA VAL A 212 -15.70 -23.93 -3.65
C VAL A 212 -14.71 -22.96 -4.30
N TRP A 213 -13.51 -22.82 -3.72
CA TRP A 213 -12.51 -21.87 -4.20
C TRP A 213 -11.60 -22.45 -5.27
N ARG A 214 -11.45 -21.72 -6.38
CA ARG A 214 -10.40 -21.93 -7.38
C ARG A 214 -9.65 -20.62 -7.60
N PRO A 215 -8.31 -20.61 -7.63
CA PRO A 215 -7.55 -19.41 -7.95
C PRO A 215 -7.99 -18.86 -9.31
N ARG A 216 -8.45 -17.61 -9.35
CA ARG A 216 -8.86 -16.96 -10.61
C ARG A 216 -7.66 -16.57 -11.49
N PHE A 217 -6.51 -16.33 -10.85
CA PHE A 217 -5.28 -15.93 -11.52
C PHE A 217 -4.09 -16.65 -10.86
N GLU A 218 -3.11 -17.08 -11.66
CA GLU A 218 -1.80 -17.45 -11.13
C GLU A 218 -1.10 -16.17 -10.64
N LEU A 219 -0.78 -16.10 -9.35
CA LEU A 219 0.09 -15.07 -8.84
C LEU A 219 1.52 -15.39 -9.31
N LEU A 220 1.93 -14.92 -10.48
CA LEU A 220 3.36 -14.89 -10.79
C LEU A 220 4.02 -13.79 -9.95
N PRO A 221 5.06 -14.07 -9.14
CA PRO A 221 5.82 -15.33 -8.97
C PRO A 221 5.50 -16.08 -7.65
N PHE A 222 4.42 -15.76 -6.95
CA PHE A 222 4.15 -16.30 -5.63
C PHE A 222 3.51 -17.68 -5.74
N PRO A 223 4.16 -18.74 -5.22
CA PRO A 223 3.49 -20.02 -5.12
C PRO A 223 2.26 -19.83 -4.24
N VAL A 224 1.08 -20.14 -4.79
CA VAL A 224 -0.14 -20.28 -3.99
C VAL A 224 0.19 -21.31 -2.90
N PRO A 225 0.09 -20.98 -1.60
CA PRO A 225 0.36 -21.94 -0.55
C PRO A 225 -0.52 -23.17 -0.78
N ARG A 226 0.10 -24.35 -0.92
CA ARG A 226 -0.66 -25.60 -0.87
C ARG A 226 -1.20 -25.69 0.55
N MET A 227 -2.51 -25.50 0.71
CA MET A 227 -3.17 -25.77 1.96
C MET A 227 -3.12 -27.29 2.15
N GLY A 228 -2.47 -27.71 3.22
CA GLY A 228 -2.32 -29.10 3.64
C GLY A 228 -2.85 -29.25 5.05
#